data_AF-A0A8H9L1W9-F1
#
_entry.id   AF-A0A8H9L1W9-F1
#
_cell.length_a   1.000
_cell.length_b   1.000
_cell.length_c   1.000
_cell.angle_alpha   90.00
_cell.angle_beta   90.00
_cell.angle_gamma   90.00
#
_symmetry.space_group_name_H-M   'P 1'
#
loop_
_entity.id
_entity.type
_entity.pdbx_description
1 polymer ?
#
loop_
_entity_poly.entity_id
_entity_poly.type
_entity_poly.pdbx_seq_one_letter_code
_entity_poly.pdbx_strand_id
1 'polypeptide(L)'
;MTASRARWTTVVAAALVAALAGCTTTGATKGPTATSSDRPTARIPSIPSTDTAASSTASAASAASAASDEDRVATFCAANAAAARAVRGTVVEDIAARRAQAEATRELLPVLDASAQVTAGAKKFAAAADETVTILRNFPPESKVSDVGTDPRFLRSVALQAAASDEDYRAFLEWVLKTCAAAY
;
A
#
# COMPACT_ATOMS: atom_id res chain seq x y z
N MET A 1 25.78 -26.60 -15.65
CA MET A 1 25.68 -25.65 -14.53
C MET A 1 24.83 -24.46 -14.97
N THR A 2 23.51 -24.59 -14.99
CA THR A 2 22.63 -23.57 -15.62
C THR A 2 21.24 -23.47 -14.98
N ALA A 3 20.93 -24.28 -13.97
CA ALA A 3 19.60 -24.30 -13.34
C ALA A 3 19.44 -23.35 -12.14
N SER A 4 20.55 -22.87 -11.53
CA SER A 4 20.48 -22.08 -10.29
C SER A 4 20.23 -20.59 -10.50
N ARG A 5 20.46 -20.03 -11.69
CA ARG A 5 20.21 -18.60 -11.98
C ARG A 5 18.73 -18.30 -12.24
N ALA A 6 17.98 -19.26 -12.78
CA ALA A 6 16.57 -19.10 -13.13
C ALA A 6 15.64 -19.05 -11.89
N ARG A 7 16.06 -19.64 -10.76
CA ARG A 7 15.29 -19.63 -9.51
C ARG A 7 15.41 -18.32 -8.72
N TRP A 8 16.44 -17.52 -8.98
CA TRP A 8 16.62 -16.23 -8.31
C TRP A 8 15.82 -15.10 -8.97
N THR A 9 15.64 -15.14 -10.29
CA THR A 9 14.85 -14.13 -11.03
C THR A 9 13.37 -14.13 -10.66
N THR A 10 12.79 -15.28 -10.28
CA THR A 10 11.41 -15.33 -9.76
C THR A 10 11.32 -14.80 -8.34
N VAL A 11 12.42 -14.83 -7.58
CA VAL A 11 12.46 -14.37 -6.19
C VAL A 11 12.62 -12.85 -6.09
N VAL A 12 13.23 -12.14 -7.05
CA VAL A 12 13.40 -10.68 -6.92
C VAL A 12 12.15 -9.90 -7.34
N ALA A 13 11.32 -10.44 -8.24
CA ALA A 13 9.95 -9.92 -8.47
C ALA A 13 8.98 -10.28 -7.32
N ALA A 14 9.30 -11.33 -6.55
CA ALA A 14 8.55 -11.78 -5.37
C ALA A 14 9.16 -11.34 -4.02
N ALA A 15 10.33 -10.70 -3.99
CA ALA A 15 10.93 -10.18 -2.76
C ALA A 15 10.27 -8.87 -2.32
N LEU A 16 9.42 -8.30 -3.18
CA LEU A 16 8.45 -7.26 -2.81
C LEU A 16 7.11 -7.85 -2.31
N VAL A 17 6.89 -9.17 -2.40
CA VAL A 17 5.65 -9.89 -2.03
C VAL A 17 5.92 -11.38 -1.74
N ALA A 18 6.36 -11.77 -0.53
CA ALA A 18 6.17 -13.13 0.02
C ALA A 18 6.83 -13.33 1.42
N ALA A 19 6.19 -12.79 2.45
CA ALA A 19 6.00 -13.52 3.71
C ALA A 19 4.50 -13.32 4.00
N LEU A 20 3.60 -14.31 4.03
CA LEU A 20 3.68 -15.73 4.27
C LEU A 20 2.75 -16.50 3.33
N ALA A 21 3.24 -17.61 2.75
CA ALA A 21 2.40 -18.70 2.26
C ALA A 21 2.87 -19.99 2.96
N GLY A 22 2.05 -20.48 3.90
CA GLY A 22 2.17 -21.75 4.64
C GLY A 22 1.84 -21.56 6.13
N CYS A 23 0.92 -22.27 6.81
CA CYS A 23 0.13 -23.47 6.52
C CYS A 23 -1.19 -23.51 7.36
N THR A 24 -2.25 -24.03 6.75
CA THR A 24 -3.39 -24.82 7.28
C THR A 24 -3.98 -24.57 8.69
N THR A 25 -5.24 -24.10 8.73
CA THR A 25 -6.32 -24.85 9.42
C THR A 25 -7.69 -24.55 8.80
N THR A 26 -8.38 -25.62 8.43
CA THR A 26 -9.79 -25.71 8.08
C THR A 26 -10.68 -25.14 9.19
N GLY A 27 -11.64 -24.30 8.84
CA GLY A 27 -12.71 -23.86 9.75
C GLY A 27 -13.83 -23.18 8.98
N ALA A 28 -14.87 -23.97 8.66
CA ALA A 28 -16.04 -23.56 7.89
C ALA A 28 -17.09 -22.82 8.74
N THR A 29 -18.09 -22.26 8.03
CA THR A 29 -19.42 -21.76 8.47
C THR A 29 -19.41 -20.34 9.08
N LYS A 30 -20.31 -19.40 8.75
CA LYS A 30 -21.72 -19.45 8.30
C LYS A 30 -22.10 -18.08 7.70
N GLY A 31 -22.95 -18.05 6.66
CA GLY A 31 -23.63 -16.82 6.22
C GLY A 31 -24.67 -16.32 7.23
N PRO A 32 -25.38 -15.22 6.93
CA PRO A 32 -26.69 -15.43 6.30
C PRO A 32 -27.03 -14.49 5.14
N THR A 33 -27.94 -15.01 4.32
CA THR A 33 -28.65 -14.38 3.19
C THR A 33 -29.99 -13.80 3.67
N ALA A 34 -30.37 -12.62 3.16
CA ALA A 34 -31.74 -12.17 2.78
C ALA A 34 -31.61 -10.72 2.22
N THR A 35 -31.85 -10.39 0.94
CA THR A 35 -33.14 -10.29 0.18
C THR A 35 -34.18 -9.44 0.91
N SER A 36 -34.93 -8.47 0.38
CA SER A 36 -34.99 -7.61 -0.82
C SER A 36 -36.19 -6.66 -0.60
N SER A 37 -36.22 -5.49 -1.27
CA SER A 37 -37.39 -4.62 -1.57
C SER A 37 -38.08 -3.93 -0.38
N ASP A 38 -38.59 -2.70 -0.42
CA ASP A 38 -39.30 -1.96 -1.47
C ASP A 38 -39.25 -0.43 -1.22
N ARG A 39 -39.47 0.38 -2.26
CA ARG A 39 -39.78 1.83 -2.20
C ARG A 39 -41.17 2.03 -2.84
N PRO A 40 -42.07 2.91 -2.34
CA PRO A 40 -42.27 4.19 -3.06
C PRO A 40 -42.80 5.41 -2.22
N THR A 41 -42.33 6.61 -2.61
CA THR A 41 -43.06 7.90 -2.86
C THR A 41 -43.74 8.76 -1.76
N ALA A 42 -43.14 9.94 -1.55
CA ALA A 42 -43.64 11.34 -1.42
C ALA A 42 -44.79 11.79 -0.46
N ARG A 43 -44.49 12.80 0.40
CA ARG A 43 -45.11 14.16 0.44
C ARG A 43 -44.52 15.04 1.58
N ILE A 44 -44.35 16.35 1.34
CA ILE A 44 -44.20 17.45 2.35
C ILE A 44 -45.51 18.28 2.31
N PRO A 45 -45.99 18.98 3.36
CA PRO A 45 -45.49 20.34 3.70
C PRO A 45 -45.57 20.79 5.19
N SER A 46 -44.89 21.92 5.48
CA SER A 46 -45.19 22.99 6.49
C SER A 46 -44.39 23.11 7.80
N ILE A 47 -43.73 24.28 7.89
CA ILE A 47 -43.04 25.04 8.96
C ILE A 47 -44.03 25.76 9.93
N PRO A 48 -43.63 26.54 10.98
CA PRO A 48 -42.37 26.66 11.74
C PRO A 48 -42.58 26.61 13.29
N SER A 49 -41.50 26.59 14.10
CA SER A 49 -41.48 27.26 15.42
C SER A 49 -40.04 27.52 15.86
N THR A 50 -39.78 28.79 16.12
CA THR A 50 -38.65 29.38 16.81
C THR A 50 -38.51 28.83 18.23
N ASP A 51 -37.29 28.46 18.62
CA ASP A 51 -36.77 28.89 19.92
C ASP A 51 -35.24 28.99 19.93
N THR A 52 -34.81 30.09 20.51
CA THR A 52 -33.42 30.51 20.69
C THR A 52 -32.77 29.66 21.78
N ALA A 53 -31.68 28.97 21.47
CA ALA A 53 -30.73 28.52 22.48
C ALA A 53 -29.31 28.81 21.98
N ALA A 54 -28.65 29.74 22.66
CA ALA A 54 -27.23 29.97 22.54
C ALA A 54 -26.48 28.64 22.75
N SER A 55 -25.65 28.28 21.78
CA SER A 55 -24.62 27.25 21.98
C SER A 55 -23.33 27.81 21.43
N SER A 56 -22.56 28.36 22.36
CA SER A 56 -21.12 28.61 22.23
C SER A 56 -20.45 27.31 21.82
N THR A 57 -20.41 27.05 20.52
CA THR A 57 -19.61 25.95 20.00
C THR A 57 -18.25 26.55 19.72
N ALA A 58 -17.32 26.23 20.63
CA ALA A 58 -15.92 26.55 20.54
C ALA A 58 -15.43 26.39 19.09
N SER A 59 -14.74 27.42 18.59
CA SER A 59 -13.77 27.24 17.53
C SER A 59 -12.72 26.25 18.02
N ALA A 60 -13.01 24.95 17.89
CA ALA A 60 -11.97 23.96 17.69
C ALA A 60 -11.40 24.26 16.31
N ALA A 61 -10.49 25.23 16.24
CA ALA A 61 -9.43 25.17 15.27
C ALA A 61 -8.84 23.77 15.44
N SER A 62 -9.21 22.86 14.55
CA SER A 62 -8.51 21.59 14.40
C SER A 62 -7.10 21.98 14.00
N ALA A 63 -6.26 22.20 15.01
CA ALA A 63 -4.84 22.08 14.85
C ALA A 63 -4.68 20.68 14.30
N ALA A 64 -4.39 20.59 13.00
CA ALA A 64 -3.91 19.38 12.40
C ALA A 64 -2.63 19.06 13.16
N SER A 65 -2.77 18.27 14.23
CA SER A 65 -1.65 17.72 14.97
C SER A 65 -0.80 17.02 13.92
N ALA A 66 0.44 17.47 13.76
CA ALA A 66 1.40 16.74 12.94
C ALA A 66 1.33 15.27 13.36
N ALA A 67 1.10 14.37 12.40
CA ALA A 67 0.98 12.94 12.67
C ALA A 67 2.19 12.49 13.49
N SER A 68 1.95 11.70 14.53
CA SER A 68 3.05 11.18 15.33
C SER A 68 3.93 10.27 14.49
N ASP A 69 5.16 10.03 14.94
CA ASP A 69 6.08 9.14 14.21
C ASP A 69 5.56 7.71 14.17
N GLU A 70 4.86 7.29 15.21
CA GLU A 70 4.14 6.02 15.27
C GLU A 70 3.01 5.97 14.22
N ASP A 71 2.24 7.06 14.05
CA ASP A 71 1.20 7.14 13.02
C ASP A 71 1.80 7.10 11.60
N ARG A 72 2.95 7.74 11.39
CA ARG A 72 3.67 7.73 10.10
C ARG A 72 4.16 6.32 9.76
N VAL A 73 4.73 5.61 10.73
CA VAL A 73 5.14 4.21 10.57
C VAL A 73 3.94 3.31 10.31
N ALA A 74 2.84 3.46 11.07
CA ALA A 74 1.62 2.68 10.87
C ALA A 74 1.01 2.91 9.48
N THR A 75 0.95 4.17 9.03
CA THR A 75 0.49 4.55 7.69
C THR A 75 1.35 3.94 6.60
N PHE A 76 2.67 4.02 6.74
CA PHE A 76 3.61 3.38 5.84
C PHE A 76 3.40 1.85 5.77
N CYS A 77 3.29 1.18 6.93
CA CYS A 77 3.08 -0.26 6.95
C CYS A 77 1.75 -0.67 6.31
N ALA A 78 0.68 0.10 6.53
CA ALA A 78 -0.61 -0.14 5.89
C ALA A 78 -0.55 0.04 4.36
N ALA A 79 0.09 1.12 3.88
CA ALA A 79 0.26 1.38 2.45
C ALA A 79 1.11 0.28 1.78
N ASN A 80 2.17 -0.18 2.46
CA ASN A 80 3.04 -1.24 1.99
C ASN A 80 2.32 -2.60 1.92
N ALA A 81 1.48 -2.92 2.91
CA ALA A 81 0.61 -4.10 2.88
C ALA A 81 -0.43 -4.01 1.75
N ALA A 82 -1.04 -2.84 1.53
CA ALA A 82 -1.97 -2.61 0.42
C ALA A 82 -1.29 -2.84 -0.94
N ALA A 83 -0.08 -2.31 -1.14
CA ALA A 83 0.71 -2.52 -2.35
C ALA A 83 1.07 -4.00 -2.57
N ALA A 84 1.40 -4.74 -1.50
CA ALA A 84 1.65 -6.17 -1.60
C ALA A 84 0.38 -6.98 -1.99
N ARG A 85 -0.80 -6.53 -1.57
CA ARG A 85 -2.09 -7.16 -1.94
C ARG A 85 -2.50 -6.82 -3.38
N ALA A 86 -2.23 -5.59 -3.83
CA ALA A 86 -2.64 -5.09 -5.14
C ALA A 86 -2.00 -5.83 -6.32
N VAL A 87 -0.85 -6.51 -6.11
CA VAL A 87 -0.22 -7.39 -7.12
C VAL A 87 -1.13 -8.56 -7.54
N ARG A 88 -2.14 -8.91 -6.75
CA ARG A 88 -3.16 -9.92 -7.13
C ARG A 88 -4.35 -9.34 -7.90
N GLY A 89 -4.37 -8.02 -8.06
CA GLY A 89 -5.44 -7.25 -8.66
C GLY A 89 -5.15 -6.86 -10.10
N THR A 90 -5.69 -5.70 -10.45
CA THR A 90 -5.57 -5.04 -11.75
C THR A 90 -4.44 -4.03 -11.76
N VAL A 91 -3.99 -3.65 -12.96
CA VAL A 91 -2.99 -2.59 -13.15
C VAL A 91 -3.41 -1.28 -12.48
N VAL A 92 -4.68 -0.89 -12.56
CA VAL A 92 -5.17 0.34 -11.92
C VAL A 92 -5.13 0.29 -10.40
N GLU A 93 -5.45 -0.87 -9.81
CA GLU A 93 -5.36 -1.09 -8.36
C GLU A 93 -3.90 -1.05 -7.88
N ASP A 94 -2.97 -1.67 -8.62
CA ASP A 94 -1.55 -1.64 -8.26
C ASP A 94 -0.95 -0.23 -8.44
N ILE A 95 -1.32 0.51 -9.49
CA ILE A 95 -0.91 1.92 -9.63
C ILE A 95 -1.36 2.74 -8.43
N ALA A 96 -2.60 2.60 -7.98
CA ALA A 96 -3.12 3.34 -6.83
C ALA A 96 -2.36 2.99 -5.55
N ALA A 97 -2.15 1.70 -5.30
CA ALA A 97 -1.46 1.23 -4.10
C ALA A 97 0.03 1.62 -4.09
N ARG A 98 0.72 1.56 -5.23
CA ARG A 98 2.13 1.97 -5.36
C ARG A 98 2.32 3.47 -5.18
N ARG A 99 1.37 4.30 -5.62
CA ARG A 99 1.40 5.75 -5.34
C ARG A 99 1.27 6.03 -3.85
N ALA A 100 0.30 5.42 -3.18
CA ALA A 100 0.13 5.56 -1.74
C ALA A 100 1.37 5.07 -0.97
N GLN A 101 1.97 3.97 -1.40
CA GLN A 101 3.23 3.46 -0.85
C GLN A 101 4.38 4.46 -1.01
N ALA A 102 4.55 5.04 -2.20
CA ALA A 102 5.59 6.04 -2.45
C ALA A 102 5.38 7.31 -1.60
N GLU A 103 4.14 7.78 -1.48
CA GLU A 103 3.74 8.93 -0.66
C GLU A 103 4.05 8.67 0.82
N ALA A 104 3.53 7.58 1.38
CA ALA A 104 3.78 7.22 2.78
C ALA A 104 5.28 6.99 3.07
N THR A 105 6.05 6.48 2.10
CA THR A 105 7.51 6.36 2.25
C THR A 105 8.18 7.73 2.33
N ARG A 106 7.73 8.72 1.55
CA ARG A 106 8.28 10.08 1.62
C ARG A 106 7.88 10.77 2.92
N GLU A 107 6.65 10.57 3.38
CA GLU A 107 6.19 11.05 4.67
C GLU A 107 6.95 10.41 5.83
N LEU A 108 7.48 9.20 5.66
CA LEU A 108 8.33 8.52 6.65
C LEU A 108 9.74 9.16 6.76
N LEU A 109 10.18 10.01 5.83
CA LEU A 109 11.54 10.55 5.83
C LEU A 109 11.73 11.75 6.79
N PRO A 110 12.89 11.85 7.49
CA PRO A 110 13.87 10.78 7.69
C PRO A 110 13.26 9.66 8.55
N VAL A 111 13.71 8.41 8.32
CA VAL A 111 13.23 7.27 9.11
C VAL A 111 13.82 7.42 10.51
N LEU A 112 12.97 7.77 11.47
CA LEU A 112 13.39 8.03 12.84
C LEU A 112 13.81 6.74 13.54
N ASP A 113 14.76 6.88 14.47
CA ASP A 113 15.41 5.78 15.19
C ASP A 113 16.06 4.72 14.28
N ALA A 114 16.30 5.06 13.02
CA ALA A 114 17.01 4.22 12.05
C ALA A 114 18.31 4.87 11.59
N SER A 115 19.18 4.05 10.98
CA SER A 115 20.45 4.55 10.45
C SER A 115 20.24 5.46 9.23
N ALA A 116 21.23 6.31 8.94
CA ALA A 116 21.24 7.10 7.71
C ALA A 116 21.14 6.23 6.45
N GLN A 117 21.66 5.00 6.52
CA GLN A 117 21.56 3.98 5.48
C GLN A 117 20.10 3.57 5.22
N VAL A 118 19.31 3.33 6.27
CA VAL A 118 17.86 3.03 6.16
C VAL A 118 17.11 4.20 5.54
N THR A 119 17.44 5.44 5.93
CA THR A 119 16.84 6.65 5.33
C THR A 119 17.22 6.81 3.84
N ALA A 120 18.46 6.49 3.46
CA ALA A 120 18.87 6.48 2.05
C ALA A 120 18.12 5.40 1.25
N GLY A 121 17.95 4.21 1.83
CA GLY A 121 17.17 3.13 1.24
C GLY A 121 15.70 3.48 1.06
N ALA A 122 15.08 4.15 2.03
CA ALA A 122 13.70 4.63 1.95
C ALA A 122 13.49 5.58 0.75
N LYS A 123 14.45 6.49 0.49
CA LYS A 123 14.40 7.36 -0.70
C LYS A 123 14.42 6.56 -2.00
N LYS A 124 15.29 5.55 -2.08
CA LYS A 124 15.38 4.64 -3.24
C LYS A 124 14.11 3.79 -3.39
N PHE A 125 13.49 3.38 -2.29
CA PHE A 125 12.23 2.66 -2.27
C PHE A 125 11.06 3.48 -2.82
N ALA A 126 10.93 4.74 -2.41
CA ALA A 126 9.93 5.64 -2.97
C ALA A 126 10.11 5.83 -4.49
N ALA A 127 11.36 6.04 -4.94
CA ALA A 127 11.66 6.16 -6.37
C ALA A 127 11.36 4.86 -7.16
N ALA A 128 11.64 3.69 -6.59
CA ALA A 128 11.32 2.40 -7.19
C ALA A 128 9.80 2.20 -7.35
N ALA A 129 9.00 2.64 -6.37
CA ALA A 129 7.54 2.62 -6.48
C ALA A 129 7.04 3.55 -7.60
N ASP A 130 7.60 4.75 -7.75
CA ASP A 130 7.26 5.67 -8.86
C ASP A 130 7.62 5.09 -10.23
N GLU A 131 8.79 4.45 -10.34
CA GLU A 131 9.22 3.78 -11.57
C GLU A 131 8.24 2.67 -11.94
N THR A 132 7.84 1.85 -10.96
CA THR A 132 6.83 0.80 -11.14
C THR A 132 5.51 1.38 -11.66
N VAL A 133 5.02 2.49 -11.07
CA VAL A 133 3.84 3.21 -11.56
C VAL A 133 4.00 3.68 -13.01
N THR A 134 5.19 4.17 -13.36
CA THR A 134 5.49 4.64 -14.72
C THR A 134 5.47 3.50 -15.72
N ILE A 135 6.01 2.32 -15.35
CA ILE A 135 5.95 1.12 -16.19
C ILE A 135 4.50 0.65 -16.35
N LEU A 136 3.75 0.54 -15.25
CA LEU A 136 2.37 0.05 -15.23
C LEU A 136 1.41 0.89 -16.10
N ARG A 137 1.63 2.20 -16.22
CA ARG A 137 0.83 3.10 -17.08
C ARG A 137 0.88 2.73 -18.58
N ASN A 138 1.79 1.84 -19.00
CA ASN A 138 1.87 1.37 -20.38
C ASN A 138 0.94 0.18 -20.67
N PHE A 139 0.19 -0.31 -19.68
CA PHE A 139 -0.71 -1.45 -19.82
C PHE A 139 -2.16 -1.02 -19.61
N PRO A 140 -3.14 -1.75 -20.19
CA PRO A 140 -4.55 -1.46 -19.96
C PRO A 140 -4.90 -1.56 -18.46
N PRO A 141 -5.66 -0.60 -17.91
CA PRO A 141 -5.89 -0.50 -16.46
C PRO A 141 -6.58 -1.73 -15.86
N GLU A 142 -7.43 -2.40 -16.63
CA GLU A 142 -8.16 -3.61 -16.28
C GLU A 142 -7.35 -4.91 -16.41
N SER A 143 -6.16 -4.85 -17.01
CA SER A 143 -5.28 -6.02 -17.13
C SER A 143 -4.85 -6.52 -15.76
N LYS A 144 -4.67 -7.83 -15.60
CA LYS A 144 -4.12 -8.38 -14.36
C LYS A 144 -2.63 -8.08 -14.27
N VAL A 145 -2.18 -7.74 -13.06
CA VAL A 145 -0.75 -7.51 -12.80
C VAL A 145 0.09 -8.75 -13.12
N SER A 146 -0.47 -9.95 -12.91
CA SER A 146 0.15 -11.23 -13.27
C SER A 146 0.50 -11.35 -14.76
N ASP A 147 -0.27 -10.70 -15.63
CA ASP A 147 -0.15 -10.86 -17.09
C ASP A 147 0.93 -9.93 -17.65
N VAL A 148 1.27 -8.87 -16.91
CA VAL A 148 2.22 -7.83 -17.31
C VAL A 148 3.52 -7.85 -16.49
N GLY A 149 3.53 -8.57 -15.35
CA GLY A 149 4.65 -8.61 -14.42
C GLY A 149 5.94 -9.22 -14.98
N THR A 150 5.86 -9.94 -16.11
CA THR A 150 7.04 -10.47 -16.82
C THR A 150 7.52 -9.56 -17.94
N ASP A 151 6.94 -8.36 -18.12
CA ASP A 151 7.37 -7.43 -19.16
C ASP A 151 8.86 -7.05 -18.93
N PRO A 152 9.70 -7.06 -19.98
CA PRO A 152 11.12 -6.73 -19.87
C PRO A 152 11.43 -5.35 -19.30
N ARG A 153 10.46 -4.43 -19.24
CA ARG A 153 10.59 -3.13 -18.56
C ARG A 153 10.73 -3.29 -17.05
N PHE A 154 9.99 -4.20 -16.43
CA PHE A 154 10.16 -4.53 -15.00
C PHE A 154 11.51 -5.20 -14.76
N LEU A 155 11.89 -6.14 -15.64
CA LEU A 155 13.17 -6.87 -15.54
C LEU A 155 14.41 -5.97 -15.69
N ARG A 156 14.27 -4.82 -16.33
CA ARG A 156 15.34 -3.83 -16.54
C ARG A 156 15.23 -2.61 -15.63
N SER A 157 14.20 -2.54 -14.79
CA SER A 157 13.95 -1.40 -13.92
C SER A 157 15.09 -1.17 -12.93
N VAL A 158 15.30 0.10 -12.57
CA VAL A 158 16.24 0.50 -11.51
C VAL A 158 15.80 -0.09 -10.17
N ALA A 159 14.49 -0.16 -9.92
CA ALA A 159 13.90 -0.83 -8.78
C ALA A 159 14.41 -2.27 -8.59
N LEU A 160 14.36 -3.09 -9.65
CA LEU A 160 14.80 -4.48 -9.59
C LEU A 160 16.32 -4.60 -9.41
N GLN A 161 17.08 -3.72 -10.07
CA GLN A 161 18.53 -3.67 -9.92
C GLN A 161 18.94 -3.27 -8.49
N ALA A 162 18.26 -2.27 -7.91
CA ALA A 162 18.50 -1.81 -6.55
C ALA A 162 18.20 -2.91 -5.52
N ALA A 163 17.08 -3.62 -5.67
CA ALA A 163 16.77 -4.76 -4.81
C ALA A 163 17.84 -5.87 -4.85
N ALA A 164 18.52 -6.04 -5.99
CA ALA A 164 19.55 -7.08 -6.16
C ALA A 164 20.93 -6.71 -5.60
N SER A 165 21.33 -5.43 -5.64
CA SER A 165 22.71 -5.04 -5.37
C SER A 165 22.92 -3.78 -4.53
N ASP A 166 21.86 -3.05 -4.18
CA ASP A 166 21.98 -1.79 -3.42
C ASP A 166 21.86 -2.04 -1.91
N GLU A 167 22.93 -1.76 -1.17
CA GLU A 167 23.00 -2.00 0.28
C GLU A 167 22.03 -1.13 1.06
N ASP A 168 21.82 0.13 0.66
CA ASP A 168 20.87 1.02 1.33
C ASP A 168 19.44 0.51 1.14
N TYR A 169 19.11 0.13 -0.09
CA TYR A 169 17.80 -0.43 -0.42
C TYR A 169 17.51 -1.68 0.40
N ARG A 170 18.48 -2.59 0.50
CA ARG A 170 18.37 -3.80 1.31
C ARG A 170 18.23 -3.50 2.81
N ALA A 171 19.01 -2.56 3.35
CA ALA A 171 18.88 -2.14 4.73
C ALA A 171 17.48 -1.59 5.05
N PHE A 172 16.89 -0.84 4.11
CA PHE A 172 15.51 -0.40 4.25
C PHE A 172 14.52 -1.56 4.17
N LEU A 173 14.67 -2.51 3.24
CA LEU A 173 13.80 -3.69 3.18
C LEU A 173 13.85 -4.51 4.48
N GLU A 174 15.03 -4.69 5.07
CA GLU A 174 15.20 -5.38 6.36
C GLU A 174 14.48 -4.62 7.49
N TRP A 175 14.58 -3.29 7.51
CA TRP A 175 13.83 -2.45 8.43
C TRP A 175 12.31 -2.62 8.24
N VAL A 176 11.83 -2.60 6.99
CA VAL A 176 10.41 -2.80 6.68
C VAL A 176 9.90 -4.15 7.19
N LEU A 177 10.66 -5.24 6.96
CA LEU A 177 10.30 -6.58 7.44
C LEU A 177 10.22 -6.65 8.96
N LYS A 178 11.13 -5.98 9.67
CA LYS A 178 11.14 -5.94 11.14
C LYS A 178 9.98 -5.10 11.70
N THR A 179 9.72 -3.95 11.09
CA THR A 179 8.78 -2.95 11.61
C THR A 179 7.33 -3.25 11.22
N CYS A 180 7.11 -3.74 10.00
CA CYS A 180 5.76 -3.94 9.46
C CYS A 180 5.28 -5.40 9.51
N ALA A 181 5.97 -6.30 10.20
CA ALA A 181 5.63 -7.73 10.25
C ALA A 181 4.16 -8.01 10.61
N ALA A 182 3.57 -7.22 11.50
CA ALA A 182 2.17 -7.37 11.93
C ALA A 182 1.13 -6.89 10.90
N ALA A 183 1.54 -6.17 9.86
CA ALA A 183 0.65 -5.63 8.83
C ALA A 183 0.43 -6.61 7.64
N TYR A 184 1.23 -7.68 7.57
CA TYR A 184 1.17 -8.72 6.55
C TYR A 184 0.36 -9.93 7.01
#